data_AF-A0A957RVH7-F1
#
_entry.id   AF-A0A957RVH7-F1
#
_cell.length_a   1.000
_cell.length_b   1.000
_cell.length_c   1.000
_cell.angle_alpha   90.00
_cell.angle_beta   90.00
_cell.angle_gamma   90.00
#
_symmetry.space_group_name_H-M   'P 1'
#
loop_
_entity.id
_entity.type
_entity.pdbx_description
1 polymer ?
#
loop_
_entity_poly.entity_id
_entity_poly.type
_entity_poly.pdbx_seq_one_letter_code
_entity_poly.pdbx_strand_id
1 'polypeptide(L)'
;AGLFLNMAIRLKEWIRVANATAIFHGGCLRKAGPFLYYDPQVEVIQRYTRMAGGELLPVTYQGAGYDVGDGARTAPSVPDVPFVDAVAVRTSTGAVEMAIVSRYEVETVTLALENRGGALGTLASCEVMTADGPTRTNTPLAPHQVTFIDQPLPPQEGSRLHVAIAPRSITWLRWEK
;
A
#
# COMPACT_ATOMS: atom_id res chain seq x y z
N ALA A 1 -5.79 -3.38 -4.62
CA ALA A 1 -6.23 -3.43 -3.21
C ALA A 1 -5.78 -2.21 -2.40
N GLY A 2 -4.48 -1.89 -2.33
CA GLY A 2 -3.95 -0.83 -1.43
C GLY A 2 -4.69 0.52 -1.50
N LEU A 3 -4.87 1.07 -2.70
CA LEU A 3 -5.60 2.35 -2.88
C LEU A 3 -7.02 2.36 -2.28
N PHE A 4 -7.76 1.27 -2.49
CA PHE A 4 -9.12 1.14 -1.96
C PHE A 4 -9.10 1.02 -0.43
N LEU A 5 -8.17 0.24 0.13
CA LEU A 5 -8.06 0.06 1.57
C LEU A 5 -7.61 1.36 2.27
N ASN A 6 -6.66 2.09 1.70
CA ASN A 6 -6.28 3.43 2.14
C ASN A 6 -7.49 4.38 2.19
N MET A 7 -8.29 4.41 1.12
CA MET A 7 -9.52 5.19 1.05
C MET A 7 -10.52 4.75 2.14
N ALA A 8 -10.77 3.44 2.27
CA ALA A 8 -11.71 2.91 3.26
C ALA A 8 -11.30 3.27 4.70
N ILE A 9 -10.01 3.21 5.03
CA ILE A 9 -9.48 3.61 6.34
C ILE A 9 -9.69 5.11 6.57
N ARG A 10 -9.38 5.96 5.59
CA ARG A 10 -9.60 7.42 5.71
C ARG A 10 -11.07 7.78 5.85
N LEU A 11 -11.96 7.00 5.23
CA LEU A 11 -13.41 7.18 5.27
C LEU A 11 -14.10 6.30 6.33
N LYS A 12 -13.38 5.81 7.34
CA LYS A 12 -13.90 4.87 8.35
C LYS A 12 -15.16 5.33 9.10
N GLU A 13 -15.43 6.64 9.14
CA GLU A 13 -16.67 7.17 9.75
C GLU A 13 -17.92 6.87 8.90
N TRP A 14 -17.74 6.69 7.60
CA TRP A 14 -18.79 6.41 6.61
C TRP A 14 -18.76 4.94 6.16
N ILE A 15 -17.57 4.39 5.94
CA ILE A 15 -17.35 3.01 5.50
C ILE A 15 -17.00 2.16 6.73
N ARG A 16 -18.00 1.53 7.33
CA ARG A 16 -17.83 0.68 8.52
C ARG A 16 -17.43 -0.76 8.18
N VAL A 17 -17.82 -1.24 7.00
CA VAL A 17 -17.51 -2.58 6.51
C VAL A 17 -17.18 -2.50 5.02
N ALA A 18 -16.08 -3.12 4.63
CA ALA A 18 -15.73 -3.36 3.24
C ALA A 18 -15.37 -4.83 3.07
N ASN A 19 -15.75 -5.43 1.95
CA ASN A 19 -15.49 -6.83 1.67
C ASN A 19 -14.98 -6.99 0.23
N ALA A 20 -14.04 -7.91 0.02
CA ALA A 20 -13.71 -8.36 -1.32
C ALA A 20 -14.90 -9.16 -1.89
N THR A 21 -15.23 -8.95 -3.17
CA THR A 21 -16.36 -9.66 -3.78
C THR A 21 -15.96 -11.12 -4.03
N ALA A 22 -16.74 -12.06 -3.48
CA ALA A 22 -16.48 -13.50 -3.47
C ALA A 22 -15.19 -13.90 -2.72
N ILE A 23 -15.05 -15.18 -2.36
CA ILE A 23 -13.82 -15.75 -1.76
C ILE A 23 -12.95 -16.40 -2.84
N PHE A 24 -13.57 -17.23 -3.70
CA PHE A 24 -12.90 -17.80 -4.87
C PHE A 24 -12.98 -16.85 -6.08
N HIS A 25 -11.92 -16.83 -6.88
CA HIS A 25 -11.75 -15.96 -8.05
C HIS A 25 -11.79 -14.47 -7.71
N GLY A 26 -12.98 -13.89 -7.49
CA GLY A 26 -13.12 -12.48 -7.11
C GLY A 26 -12.43 -12.15 -5.78
N GLY A 27 -12.43 -13.09 -4.84
CA GLY A 27 -11.73 -12.99 -3.56
C GLY A 27 -10.25 -13.35 -3.61
N CYS A 28 -9.71 -13.54 -4.82
CA CYS A 28 -8.29 -13.73 -5.06
C CYS A 28 -7.71 -15.05 -4.53
N LEU A 29 -8.52 -15.98 -4.00
CA LEU A 29 -8.15 -17.38 -3.86
C LEU A 29 -8.40 -18.11 -5.19
N ARG A 30 -7.36 -18.76 -5.71
CA ARG A 30 -7.35 -19.42 -7.01
C ARG A 30 -7.09 -20.92 -6.86
N LYS A 31 -7.74 -21.72 -7.71
CA LYS A 31 -7.51 -23.16 -7.84
C LYS A 31 -7.19 -23.52 -9.29
N ALA A 32 -6.13 -24.30 -9.50
CA ALA A 32 -5.80 -24.88 -10.80
C ALA A 32 -5.41 -26.35 -10.60
N GLY A 33 -6.26 -27.28 -11.04
CA GLY A 33 -6.08 -28.70 -10.77
C GLY A 33 -5.99 -28.99 -9.26
N PRO A 34 -4.91 -29.61 -8.75
CA PRO A 34 -4.70 -29.86 -7.32
C PRO A 34 -4.11 -28.66 -6.56
N PHE A 35 -3.69 -27.60 -7.25
CA PHE A 35 -2.97 -26.48 -6.64
C PHE A 35 -3.91 -25.37 -6.19
N LEU A 36 -3.70 -24.88 -4.97
CA LEU A 36 -4.28 -23.64 -4.46
C LEU A 36 -3.20 -22.58 -4.36
N TYR A 37 -3.54 -21.36 -4.75
CA TYR A 37 -2.65 -20.20 -4.69
C TYR A 37 -3.47 -18.91 -4.55
N TYR A 38 -2.82 -17.81 -4.21
CA TYR A 38 -3.47 -16.53 -3.95
C TYR A 38 -2.96 -15.46 -4.91
N ASP A 39 -3.85 -14.60 -5.42
CA ASP A 39 -3.39 -13.39 -6.11
C ASP A 39 -2.70 -12.46 -5.08
N PRO A 40 -1.78 -11.59 -5.53
CA PRO A 40 -1.03 -10.70 -4.64
C PRO A 40 -1.91 -9.80 -3.76
N GLN A 41 -3.14 -9.53 -4.21
CA GLN A 41 -4.15 -8.81 -3.43
C GLN A 41 -4.43 -9.44 -2.05
N VAL A 42 -4.41 -10.76 -1.91
CA VAL A 42 -4.65 -11.42 -0.61
C VAL A 42 -3.59 -11.00 0.40
N GLU A 43 -2.34 -10.95 -0.03
CA GLU A 43 -1.24 -10.57 0.84
C GLU A 43 -1.29 -9.08 1.21
N VAL A 44 -1.70 -8.21 0.28
CA VAL A 44 -2.00 -6.80 0.60
C VAL A 44 -3.10 -6.72 1.66
N ILE A 45 -4.22 -7.42 1.50
CA ILE A 45 -5.32 -7.40 2.49
C ILE A 45 -4.84 -7.90 3.85
N GLN A 46 -4.08 -8.99 3.90
CA GLN A 46 -3.48 -9.51 5.13
C GLN A 46 -2.55 -8.49 5.79
N ARG A 47 -1.74 -7.76 5.00
CA ARG A 47 -0.84 -6.72 5.52
C ARG A 47 -1.59 -5.62 6.26
N TYR A 48 -2.74 -5.19 5.72
CA TYR A 48 -3.57 -4.14 6.34
C TYR A 48 -4.21 -4.57 7.67
N THR A 49 -4.25 -5.85 8.00
CA THR A 49 -4.70 -6.30 9.33
C THR A 49 -3.81 -5.79 10.46
N ARG A 50 -2.54 -5.45 10.18
CA ARG A 50 -1.62 -4.82 11.14
C ARG A 50 -2.09 -3.45 11.62
N MET A 51 -2.94 -2.77 10.83
CA MET A 51 -3.53 -1.47 11.17
C MET A 51 -4.86 -1.59 11.95
N ALA A 52 -5.36 -2.80 12.17
CA ALA A 52 -6.69 -3.01 12.76
C ALA A 52 -6.79 -2.43 14.18
N GLY A 53 -7.87 -1.68 14.43
CA GLY A 53 -8.15 -1.07 15.73
C GLY A 53 -7.24 0.09 16.13
N GLY A 54 -6.31 0.52 15.26
CA GLY A 54 -5.41 1.62 15.53
C GLY A 54 -6.00 3.01 15.31
N GLU A 55 -5.26 4.02 15.75
CA GLU A 55 -5.55 5.44 15.55
C GLU A 55 -5.01 5.89 14.18
N LEU A 56 -5.90 6.45 13.35
CA LEU A 56 -5.52 7.02 12.06
C LEU A 56 -4.71 8.30 12.27
N LEU A 57 -3.50 8.35 11.71
CA LEU A 57 -2.65 9.53 11.72
C LEU A 57 -2.93 10.40 10.48
N PRO A 58 -2.94 11.74 10.59
CA PRO A 58 -3.03 12.62 9.44
C PRO A 58 -1.81 12.47 8.53
N VAL A 59 -2.05 12.23 7.23
CA VAL A 59 -1.01 12.15 6.20
C VAL A 59 -1.37 13.11 5.08
N THR A 60 -0.41 13.91 4.62
CA THR A 60 -0.57 14.81 3.48
C THR A 60 0.51 14.50 2.45
N TYR A 61 0.11 14.33 1.20
CA TYR A 61 1.02 14.21 0.08
C TYR A 61 1.21 15.57 -0.59
N GLN A 62 2.45 15.90 -0.93
CA GLN A 62 2.82 17.06 -1.72
C GLN A 62 3.72 16.58 -2.85
N GLY A 63 3.25 16.68 -4.08
CA GLY A 63 3.96 16.19 -5.25
C GLY A 63 3.09 16.21 -6.50
N ALA A 64 3.58 15.57 -7.55
CA ALA A 64 2.89 15.54 -8.83
C ALA A 64 1.61 14.70 -8.80
N GLY A 65 0.68 15.05 -9.68
CA GLY A 65 -0.48 14.25 -10.03
C GLY A 65 -0.61 14.10 -11.54
N TYR A 66 -1.66 13.43 -11.97
CA TYR A 66 -2.01 13.26 -13.37
C TYR A 66 -3.53 13.26 -13.55
N ASP A 67 -3.97 13.66 -14.74
CA ASP A 67 -5.38 13.62 -15.10
C ASP A 67 -5.75 12.24 -15.64
N VAL A 68 -6.89 11.72 -15.19
CA VAL A 68 -7.50 10.51 -15.74
C VAL A 68 -8.61 10.94 -16.69
N GLY A 69 -8.33 10.89 -17.99
CA GLY A 69 -9.32 11.00 -19.07
C GLY A 69 -9.77 9.65 -19.59
N ASP A 70 -10.94 9.58 -20.23
CA ASP A 70 -11.40 8.44 -21.04
C ASP A 70 -11.27 7.06 -20.37
N GLY A 71 -11.61 6.97 -19.08
CA GLY A 71 -11.58 5.72 -18.32
C GLY A 71 -12.67 4.72 -18.74
N ALA A 72 -13.32 4.06 -17.78
CA ALA A 72 -14.48 3.22 -18.10
C ALA A 72 -15.63 4.07 -18.65
N ARG A 73 -16.49 3.51 -19.53
CA ARG A 73 -17.67 4.22 -20.13
C ARG A 73 -18.53 4.99 -19.11
N THR A 74 -18.57 4.54 -17.87
CA THR A 74 -19.38 5.11 -16.79
C THR A 74 -18.57 5.89 -15.75
N ALA A 75 -17.24 5.94 -15.88
CA ALA A 75 -16.39 6.65 -14.94
C ALA A 75 -16.16 8.09 -15.45
N PRO A 76 -16.33 9.11 -14.60
CA PRO A 76 -16.00 10.48 -15.00
C PRO A 76 -14.50 10.64 -15.17
N SER A 77 -14.10 11.66 -15.93
CA SER A 77 -12.72 12.15 -15.89
C SER A 77 -12.41 12.70 -14.51
N VAL A 78 -11.21 12.41 -14.00
CA VAL A 78 -10.76 12.86 -12.67
C VAL A 78 -9.45 13.62 -12.86
N PRO A 79 -9.44 14.94 -12.64
CA PRO A 79 -8.21 15.71 -12.69
C PRO A 79 -7.38 15.49 -11.41
N ASP A 80 -6.08 15.80 -11.50
CA ASP A 80 -5.16 15.91 -10.36
C ASP A 80 -5.12 14.67 -9.43
N VAL A 81 -5.15 13.46 -10.01
CA VAL A 81 -4.97 12.22 -9.25
C VAL A 81 -3.51 12.14 -8.78
N PRO A 82 -3.24 12.07 -7.46
CA PRO A 82 -1.85 12.08 -6.99
C PRO A 82 -1.13 10.80 -7.42
N PHE A 83 0.17 10.87 -7.72
CA PHE A 83 0.91 9.64 -8.03
C PHE A 83 1.12 8.73 -6.82
N VAL A 84 1.05 9.28 -5.61
CA VAL A 84 1.25 8.54 -4.37
C VAL A 84 0.00 8.63 -3.52
N ASP A 85 -0.36 7.52 -2.89
CA ASP A 85 -1.39 7.49 -1.87
C ASP A 85 -0.87 6.79 -0.62
N ALA A 86 -1.10 7.36 0.55
CA ALA A 86 -0.59 6.80 1.79
C ALA A 86 -1.59 6.88 2.95
N VAL A 87 -1.46 5.93 3.87
CA VAL A 87 -2.15 5.94 5.16
C VAL A 87 -1.17 5.54 6.24
N ALA A 88 -1.30 6.13 7.42
CA ALA A 88 -0.52 5.77 8.59
C ALA A 88 -1.45 5.56 9.78
N VAL A 89 -1.17 4.52 10.56
CA VAL A 89 -1.97 4.15 11.73
C VAL A 89 -1.04 3.88 12.90
N ARG A 90 -1.33 4.49 14.04
CA ARG A 90 -0.71 4.15 15.32
C ARG A 90 -1.49 3.00 15.96
N THR A 91 -0.82 1.89 16.19
CA THR A 91 -1.43 0.70 16.78
C THR A 91 -1.59 0.87 18.30
N SER A 92 -2.30 -0.06 18.94
CA SER A 92 -2.46 -0.08 20.41
C SER A 92 -1.15 -0.28 21.17
N THR A 93 -0.11 -0.84 20.54
CA THR A 93 1.23 -0.96 21.13
C THR A 93 2.05 0.33 21.02
N GLY A 94 1.54 1.33 20.31
CA GLY A 94 2.24 2.61 20.04
C GLY A 94 3.10 2.60 18.79
N ALA A 95 3.28 1.44 18.13
CA ALA A 95 3.96 1.34 16.85
C ALA A 95 3.19 2.10 15.76
N VAL A 96 3.89 2.59 14.75
CA VAL A 96 3.29 3.24 13.58
C VAL A 96 3.47 2.35 12.37
N GLU A 97 2.35 1.97 11.75
CA GLU A 97 2.32 1.24 10.49
C GLU A 97 1.92 2.21 9.38
N MET A 98 2.66 2.26 8.28
CA MET A 98 2.35 3.11 7.13
C MET A 98 2.37 2.30 5.83
N ALA A 99 1.32 2.46 5.03
CA ALA A 99 1.25 1.95 3.68
C ALA A 99 1.39 3.11 2.69
N ILE A 100 2.30 2.98 1.74
CA ILE A 100 2.52 3.95 0.65
C ILE A 100 2.31 3.20 -0.66
N VAL A 101 1.38 3.67 -1.48
CA VAL A 101 1.05 3.08 -2.78
C VAL A 101 1.51 4.00 -3.88
N SER A 102 2.27 3.45 -4.82
CA SER A 102 2.80 4.15 -5.98
C SER A 102 1.99 3.86 -7.24
N ARG A 103 1.51 4.92 -7.90
CA ARG A 103 0.88 4.88 -9.22
C ARG A 103 1.86 5.17 -10.36
N TYR A 104 3.13 5.44 -10.06
CA TYR A 104 4.16 5.58 -11.10
C TYR A 104 4.27 4.28 -11.91
N GLU A 105 4.28 4.38 -13.23
CA GLU A 105 4.26 3.19 -14.10
C GLU A 105 5.64 2.55 -14.26
N VAL A 106 6.68 3.37 -14.32
CA VAL A 106 8.05 2.97 -14.70
C VAL A 106 9.11 3.51 -13.74
N GLU A 107 8.93 4.71 -13.22
CA GLU A 107 9.97 5.40 -12.46
C GLU A 107 9.94 5.04 -10.97
N THR A 108 11.12 4.79 -10.41
CA THR A 108 11.32 4.84 -8.96
C THR A 108 11.47 6.29 -8.55
N VAL A 109 10.72 6.70 -7.52
CA VAL A 109 10.78 8.07 -6.99
C VAL A 109 11.25 8.07 -5.55
N THR A 110 12.03 9.07 -5.16
CA THR A 110 12.42 9.27 -3.76
C THR A 110 11.43 10.20 -3.09
N LEU A 111 10.74 9.73 -2.05
CA LEU A 111 9.88 10.55 -1.21
C LEU A 111 10.62 10.98 0.06
N ALA A 112 10.46 12.24 0.44
CA ALA A 112 10.82 12.72 1.76
C ALA A 112 9.59 12.61 2.67
N LEU A 113 9.68 11.77 3.69
CA LEU A 113 8.67 11.69 4.74
C LEU A 113 9.10 12.56 5.91
N GLU A 114 8.22 13.46 6.33
CA GLU A 114 8.45 14.36 7.45
C GLU A 114 7.37 14.17 8.50
N ASN A 115 7.75 13.99 9.76
CA ASN A 115 6.80 14.07 10.87
C ASN A 115 6.82 15.47 11.49
N ARG A 116 5.74 16.21 11.26
CA ARG A 116 5.56 17.57 11.82
C ARG A 116 5.25 17.56 13.32
N GLY A 117 4.89 16.42 13.90
CA GLY A 117 4.58 16.25 15.32
C GLY A 117 5.76 15.77 16.18
N GLY A 118 6.98 15.63 15.63
CA GLY A 118 8.17 15.18 16.36
C GLY A 118 8.78 13.88 15.79
N ALA A 119 9.49 13.11 16.60
CA ALA A 119 10.09 11.84 16.17
C ALA A 119 9.01 10.74 16.03
N LEU A 120 9.06 9.95 14.96
CA LEU A 120 8.18 8.78 14.74
C LEU A 120 8.60 7.54 15.55
N GLY A 121 9.68 7.64 16.30
CA GLY A 121 10.39 6.50 16.89
C GLY A 121 11.46 5.96 15.94
N THR A 122 11.88 4.71 16.17
CA THR A 122 12.91 4.05 15.35
C THR A 122 12.25 3.27 14.22
N LEU A 123 12.66 3.51 12.98
CA LEU A 123 12.20 2.70 11.85
C LEU A 123 12.69 1.27 12.04
N ALA A 124 11.75 0.33 12.13
CA ALA A 124 12.02 -1.07 12.44
C ALA A 124 11.97 -1.97 11.20
N SER A 125 11.15 -1.64 10.20
CA SER A 125 11.10 -2.40 8.94
C SER A 125 10.66 -1.54 7.76
N CYS A 126 11.13 -1.97 6.58
CA CYS A 126 10.72 -1.47 5.27
C CYS A 126 10.48 -2.69 4.39
N GLU A 127 9.29 -2.86 3.86
CA GLU A 127 8.92 -3.98 3.00
C GLU A 127 8.29 -3.44 1.72
N VAL A 128 8.54 -4.05 0.57
CA VAL A 128 7.97 -3.61 -0.70
C VAL A 128 7.37 -4.81 -1.44
N MET A 129 6.15 -4.63 -1.96
CA MET A 129 5.58 -5.52 -2.96
C MET A 129 5.51 -4.75 -4.29
N THR A 130 6.17 -5.27 -5.31
CA THR A 130 6.17 -4.76 -6.68
C THR A 130 6.38 -5.90 -7.67
N ALA A 131 6.31 -5.60 -8.98
CA ALA A 131 6.60 -6.55 -10.03
C ALA A 131 7.10 -5.86 -11.32
N ASP A 132 7.84 -6.62 -12.14
CA ASP A 132 8.43 -6.18 -13.40
C ASP A 132 7.41 -5.96 -14.55
N GLY A 133 6.13 -5.78 -14.22
CA GLY A 133 5.07 -5.54 -15.19
C GLY A 133 3.68 -5.62 -14.56
N PRO A 134 2.66 -4.98 -15.18
CA PRO A 134 1.31 -4.92 -14.62
C PRO A 134 0.57 -6.27 -14.70
N THR A 135 1.05 -7.20 -15.52
CA THR A 135 0.45 -8.53 -15.74
C THR A 135 1.08 -9.63 -14.92
N ARG A 136 2.16 -9.34 -14.18
CA ARG A 136 2.86 -10.31 -13.35
C ARG A 136 2.00 -10.64 -12.13
N THR A 137 1.78 -11.92 -11.89
CA THR A 137 0.93 -12.42 -10.79
C THR A 137 1.47 -13.74 -10.27
N ASN A 138 0.94 -14.21 -9.14
CA ASN A 138 1.21 -15.55 -8.62
C ASN A 138 0.55 -16.60 -9.51
N THR A 139 1.21 -17.74 -9.67
CA THR A 139 0.73 -18.86 -10.49
C THR A 139 0.78 -20.16 -9.68
N PRO A 140 0.11 -21.24 -10.13
CA PRO A 140 0.23 -22.55 -9.47
C PRO A 140 1.67 -23.05 -9.33
N LEU A 141 2.54 -22.74 -10.30
CA LEU A 141 3.93 -23.17 -10.32
C LEU A 141 4.87 -22.19 -9.60
N ALA A 142 4.42 -20.97 -9.36
CA ALA A 142 5.15 -19.92 -8.65
C ALA A 142 4.16 -19.12 -7.77
N PRO A 143 3.69 -19.68 -6.64
CA PRO A 143 2.60 -19.11 -5.85
C PRO A 143 3.01 -17.88 -5.01
N HIS A 144 4.30 -17.56 -4.94
CA HIS A 144 4.87 -16.45 -4.17
C HIS A 144 5.75 -15.53 -5.04
N GLN A 145 5.39 -15.41 -6.31
CA GLN A 145 6.16 -14.60 -7.27
C GLN A 145 6.04 -13.09 -7.02
N VAL A 146 4.90 -12.64 -6.51
CA VAL A 146 4.64 -11.25 -6.15
C VAL A 146 4.15 -11.25 -4.70
N THR A 147 5.06 -10.88 -3.82
CA THR A 147 4.93 -10.89 -2.35
C THR A 147 5.64 -9.65 -1.79
N PHE A 148 5.45 -9.33 -0.52
CA PHE A 148 6.28 -8.33 0.13
C PHE A 148 7.68 -8.89 0.38
N ILE A 149 8.69 -8.07 0.08
CA ILE A 149 10.09 -8.41 0.27
C ILE A 149 10.70 -7.34 1.16
N ASP A 150 11.44 -7.78 2.18
CA ASP A 150 12.21 -6.90 3.05
C ASP A 150 13.19 -6.04 2.23
N GLN A 151 13.25 -4.76 2.55
CA GLN A 151 14.19 -3.81 2.00
C GLN A 151 15.14 -3.31 3.10
N PRO A 152 16.36 -2.90 2.74
CA PRO A 152 17.21 -2.14 3.64
C PRO A 152 16.45 -0.93 4.22
N LEU A 153 16.69 -0.64 5.50
CA LEU A 153 16.06 0.51 6.14
C LEU A 153 16.54 1.80 5.46
N PRO A 154 15.61 2.64 4.97
CA PRO A 154 15.97 3.94 4.41
C PRO A 154 16.67 4.83 5.45
N PRO A 155 17.58 5.70 5.01
CA PRO A 155 18.30 6.59 5.91
C PRO A 155 17.35 7.60 6.56
N GLN A 156 17.40 7.69 7.89
CA GLN A 156 16.62 8.62 8.70
C GLN A 156 17.51 9.72 9.27
N GLU A 157 17.19 10.97 8.95
CA GLU A 157 17.87 12.17 9.44
C GLU A 157 16.92 12.96 10.35
N GLY A 158 17.01 12.70 11.66
CA GLY A 158 16.11 13.30 12.64
C GLY A 158 14.65 12.91 12.41
N SER A 159 13.81 13.89 12.04
CA SER A 159 12.39 13.70 11.73
C SER A 159 12.08 13.45 10.24
N ARG A 160 13.13 13.39 9.41
CA ARG A 160 13.03 13.16 7.96
C ARG A 160 13.51 11.77 7.59
N LEU A 161 12.81 11.12 6.66
CA LEU A 161 13.18 9.83 6.09
C LEU A 161 13.09 9.92 4.57
N HIS A 162 14.15 9.53 3.86
CA HIS A 162 14.14 9.46 2.40
C HIS A 162 13.91 8.01 1.95
N VAL A 163 12.79 7.76 1.28
CA VAL A 163 12.38 6.40 0.89
C VAL A 163 12.27 6.33 -0.62
N ALA A 164 12.99 5.38 -1.21
CA ALA A 164 12.81 5.02 -2.61
C ALA A 164 11.52 4.21 -2.78
N ILE A 165 10.61 4.69 -3.61
CA ILE A 165 9.33 4.08 -3.89
C ILE A 165 9.36 3.56 -5.32
N ALA A 166 9.32 2.24 -5.44
CA ALA A 166 9.30 1.56 -6.73
C ALA A 166 8.02 1.90 -7.53
N PRO A 167 8.04 1.81 -8.87
CA PRO A 167 6.83 1.92 -9.67
C PRO A 167 5.84 0.81 -9.31
N ARG A 168 4.54 1.10 -9.48
CA ARG A 168 3.41 0.14 -9.33
C ARG A 168 3.51 -0.70 -8.06
N SER A 169 3.89 -0.08 -6.97
CA SER A 169 4.27 -0.77 -5.75
C SER A 169 3.36 -0.40 -4.58
N ILE A 170 3.46 -1.22 -3.54
CA ILE A 170 3.11 -0.83 -2.19
C ILE A 170 4.33 -1.02 -1.29
N THR A 171 4.76 0.07 -0.67
CA THR A 171 5.78 0.09 0.37
C THR A 171 5.11 0.11 1.73
N TRP A 172 5.59 -0.72 2.63
CA TRP A 172 5.14 -0.83 4.01
C TRP A 172 6.28 -0.41 4.93
N LEU A 173 6.03 0.58 5.78
CA LEU A 173 7.00 1.06 6.76
C LEU A 173 6.44 0.87 8.16
N ARG A 174 7.29 0.47 9.10
CA ARG A 174 6.92 0.32 10.50
C ARG A 174 7.94 1.00 11.40
N TRP A 175 7.45 1.83 12.30
CA TRP A 175 8.25 2.40 13.40
C TRP A 175 7.83 1.81 14.73
N GLU A 176 8.81 1.55 15.57
CA GLU A 176 8.62 1.20 16.97
C GLU A 176 8.78 2.42 17.87
N LYS A 177 8.13 2.39 19.02
CA LYS A 177 8.11 3.49 20.00
C LYS A 177 9.50 3.75 20.58
#